data_AF-A0A2G9S7U6-F1
#
_entry.id   AF-A0A2G9S7U6-F1
#
_cell.length_a   1.000
_cell.length_b   1.000
_cell.length_c   1.000
_cell.angle_alpha   90.00
_cell.angle_beta   90.00
_cell.angle_gamma   90.00
#
_symmetry.space_group_name_H-M   'P 1'
#
loop_
_entity.id
_entity.type
_entity.pdbx_description
1 polymer ?
#
loop_
_entity_poly.entity_id
_entity_poly.type
_entity_poly.pdbx_seq_one_letter_code
_entity_poly.pdbx_strand_id
1 'polypeptide(L)'
;MLAILSLFIFTAVLVKVVMAAQTFFSLTLATIWFINAFCAILQGSLFGLLTLFPQQYSSMFLSGQGMAGMFAALAMILSMSSGADIETVALGYFITPCVGTSISIICYLLLPRLDFAQYYLSKSNTNSPKSYEMETKTELLHPGEENGDAGQKKAVLLLKETEAGGVEEEKRTVSICTILRKIWVMAVTIVITFGVTLSVFPAITAKVGTHIQDNASWNKFFNPVCCFLIFNVMDWIGRSLTSKTLWPGPDCMYTPLLAASRFIFVPLFMFCNIGDRQYLTTFFYNDAWFIIFMILFSISNGYFVSLPMCLAPK
;
A
#
# COMPACT_ATOMS: atom_id res chain seq x y z
N MET A 1 9.84 12.93 -6.06
CA MET A 1 8.76 13.92 -5.76
C MET A 1 8.79 15.13 -6.69
N LEU A 2 9.92 15.85 -6.85
CA LEU A 2 9.99 17.01 -7.77
C LEU A 2 9.64 16.67 -9.23
N ALA A 3 10.12 15.53 -9.75
CA ALA A 3 9.75 15.07 -11.09
C ALA A 3 8.23 14.81 -11.23
N ILE A 4 7.61 14.21 -10.19
CA ILE A 4 6.16 13.97 -10.14
C ILE A 4 5.40 15.30 -10.17
N LEU A 5 5.82 16.27 -9.36
CA LEU A 5 5.23 17.61 -9.32
C LEU A 5 5.33 18.31 -10.68
N SER A 6 6.52 18.26 -11.31
CA SER A 6 6.74 18.85 -12.64
C SER A 6 5.81 18.23 -13.70
N LEU A 7 5.63 16.90 -13.69
CA LEU A 7 4.74 16.22 -14.62
C LEU A 7 3.25 16.54 -14.38
N PHE A 8 2.83 16.70 -13.12
CA PHE A 8 1.47 17.16 -12.81
C PHE A 8 1.23 18.60 -13.27
N ILE A 9 2.19 19.51 -13.03
CA ILE A 9 2.12 20.89 -13.51
C ILE A 9 2.06 20.92 -15.05
N PHE A 10 2.94 20.16 -15.71
CA PHE A 10 2.93 20.03 -17.16
C PHE A 10 1.57 19.55 -17.67
N THR A 11 1.00 18.50 -17.07
CA THR A 11 -0.31 17.98 -17.47
C THR A 11 -1.44 18.98 -17.19
N ALA A 12 -1.38 19.75 -16.09
CA ALA A 12 -2.34 20.82 -15.80
C ALA A 12 -2.28 21.94 -16.85
N VAL A 13 -1.08 22.33 -17.29
CA VAL A 13 -0.89 23.31 -18.37
C VAL A 13 -1.44 22.76 -19.69
N LEU A 14 -1.20 21.49 -20.00
CA LEU A 14 -1.72 20.85 -21.22
C LEU A 14 -3.24 20.94 -21.33
N VAL A 15 -3.99 20.92 -20.22
CA VAL A 15 -5.46 21.07 -20.23
C VAL A 15 -5.90 22.40 -20.84
N LYS A 16 -5.10 23.47 -20.70
CA LYS A 16 -5.40 24.80 -21.28
C LYS A 16 -4.93 24.95 -22.74
N VAL A 17 -4.14 24.02 -23.25
CA VAL A 17 -3.58 24.12 -24.60
C VAL A 17 -4.55 23.50 -25.59
N VAL A 18 -5.00 24.30 -26.57
CA VAL A 18 -5.88 23.81 -27.64
C VAL A 18 -5.09 22.86 -28.54
N MET A 19 -5.50 21.60 -28.57
CA MET A 19 -4.90 20.56 -29.40
C MET A 19 -5.94 19.52 -29.83
N ALA A 20 -5.62 18.70 -30.82
CA ALA A 20 -6.49 17.61 -31.25
C ALA A 20 -6.70 16.59 -30.12
N ALA A 21 -7.93 16.06 -30.00
CA ALA A 21 -8.31 15.15 -28.92
C ALA A 21 -7.40 13.93 -28.79
N GLN A 22 -6.99 13.34 -29.92
CA GLN A 22 -6.09 12.17 -29.93
C GLN A 22 -4.69 12.51 -29.39
N THR A 23 -4.18 13.69 -29.73
CA THR A 23 -2.88 14.19 -29.26
C THR A 23 -2.93 14.46 -27.76
N PHE A 24 -3.99 15.14 -27.28
CA PHE A 24 -4.23 15.37 -25.86
C PHE A 24 -4.25 14.06 -25.09
N PHE A 25 -5.09 13.11 -25.53
CA PHE A 25 -5.22 11.80 -24.89
C PHE A 25 -3.89 11.05 -24.82
N SER A 26 -3.14 11.00 -25.92
CA SER A 26 -1.86 10.28 -26.00
C SER A 26 -0.80 10.92 -25.09
N LEU A 27 -0.72 12.25 -25.06
CA LEU A 27 0.21 12.98 -24.19
C LEU A 27 -0.15 12.80 -22.71
N THR A 28 -1.42 12.95 -22.34
CA THR A 28 -1.87 12.73 -20.96
C THR A 28 -1.63 11.29 -20.49
N LEU A 29 -1.83 10.29 -21.36
CA LEU A 29 -1.55 8.90 -21.01
C LEU A 29 -0.04 8.67 -20.80
N ALA A 30 0.80 9.26 -21.65
CA ALA A 30 2.24 9.20 -21.50
C ALA A 30 2.71 9.85 -20.18
N THR A 31 2.19 11.02 -19.82
CA THR A 31 2.56 11.67 -18.55
C THR A 31 2.12 10.86 -17.34
N ILE A 32 0.91 10.29 -17.36
CA ILE A 32 0.41 9.40 -16.30
C ILE A 32 1.29 8.16 -16.17
N TRP A 33 1.77 7.57 -17.28
CA TRP A 33 2.69 6.43 -17.24
C TRP A 33 3.98 6.77 -16.50
N PHE A 34 4.62 7.92 -16.81
CA PHE A 34 5.81 8.38 -16.10
C PHE A 34 5.53 8.71 -14.63
N ILE A 35 4.39 9.35 -14.34
CA ILE A 35 3.97 9.64 -12.96
C ILE A 35 3.86 8.34 -12.16
N ASN A 36 3.19 7.32 -12.70
CA ASN A 36 3.03 6.02 -12.03
C ASN A 36 4.39 5.32 -11.82
N ALA A 37 5.30 5.40 -12.79
CA ALA A 37 6.65 4.85 -12.64
C ALA A 37 7.43 5.53 -11.50
N PHE A 38 7.40 6.87 -11.44
CA PHE A 38 8.04 7.62 -10.35
C PHE A 38 7.36 7.41 -9.00
N CYS A 39 6.04 7.26 -8.96
CA CYS A 39 5.30 6.90 -7.76
C CYS A 39 5.70 5.51 -7.25
N ALA A 40 5.87 4.52 -8.14
CA ALA A 40 6.32 3.18 -7.76
C ALA A 40 7.72 3.20 -7.14
N ILE A 41 8.65 3.95 -7.75
CA ILE A 41 10.01 4.16 -7.19
C ILE A 41 9.92 4.85 -5.83
N LEU A 42 9.14 5.92 -5.71
CA LEU A 42 8.97 6.66 -4.46
C LEU A 42 8.37 5.78 -3.36
N GLN A 43 7.34 5.00 -3.69
CA GLN A 43 6.69 4.08 -2.77
C GLN A 43 7.68 3.01 -2.29
N GLY A 44 8.47 2.41 -3.19
CA GLY A 44 9.54 1.47 -2.83
C GLY A 44 10.58 2.08 -1.89
N SER A 45 11.05 3.28 -2.18
CA SER A 45 12.00 4.00 -1.32
C SER A 45 11.44 4.33 0.06
N LEU A 46 10.16 4.73 0.15
CA LEU A 46 9.50 4.99 1.42
C LEU A 46 9.31 3.71 2.24
N PHE A 47 8.99 2.58 1.61
CA PHE A 47 8.98 1.29 2.31
C PHE A 47 10.36 0.89 2.84
N GLY A 48 11.42 1.12 2.06
CA GLY A 48 12.79 0.92 2.52
C GLY A 48 13.18 1.83 3.70
N LEU A 49 12.64 3.06 3.75
CA LEU A 49 12.83 3.97 4.87
C LEU A 49 12.01 3.54 6.11
N LEU A 50 10.79 3.02 5.92
CA LEU A 50 9.90 2.59 7.00
C LEU A 50 10.43 1.41 7.81
N THR A 51 11.28 0.57 7.24
CA THR A 51 11.89 -0.56 7.98
C THR A 51 12.73 -0.08 9.16
N LEU A 52 13.30 1.13 9.07
CA LEU A 52 14.10 1.76 10.12
C LEU A 52 13.28 2.22 11.34
N PHE A 53 11.98 2.47 11.13
CA PHE A 53 11.07 2.98 12.16
C PHE A 53 10.29 1.84 12.82
N PRO A 54 9.76 2.01 14.05
CA PRO A 54 8.92 1.01 14.70
C PRO A 54 7.77 0.51 13.81
N GLN A 55 7.39 -0.77 13.96
CA GLN A 55 6.42 -1.45 13.08
C GLN A 55 5.05 -0.76 13.00
N GLN A 56 4.65 -0.05 14.06
CA GLN A 56 3.42 0.75 14.12
C GLN A 56 3.35 1.84 13.02
N TYR A 57 4.49 2.37 12.56
CA TYR A 57 4.48 3.38 11.49
C TYR A 57 4.16 2.78 10.12
N SER A 58 4.38 1.48 9.91
CA SER A 58 4.02 0.80 8.66
C SER A 58 2.50 0.74 8.48
N SER A 59 1.74 0.49 9.54
CA SER A 59 0.27 0.50 9.49
C SER A 59 -0.27 1.91 9.24
N MET A 60 0.31 2.94 9.87
CA MET A 60 -0.05 4.35 9.65
C MET A 60 0.22 4.79 8.21
N PHE A 61 1.38 4.41 7.65
CA PHE A 61 1.73 4.71 6.26
C PHE A 61 0.75 4.05 5.27
N LEU A 62 0.43 2.77 5.49
CA LEU A 62 -0.54 2.03 4.68
C LEU A 62 -1.94 2.60 4.79
N SER A 63 -2.36 3.03 5.98
CA SER A 63 -3.63 3.73 6.20
C SER A 63 -3.69 5.04 5.39
N GLY A 64 -2.60 5.81 5.37
CA GLY A 64 -2.46 7.00 4.53
C GLY A 64 -2.69 6.73 3.03
N GLN A 65 -2.18 5.61 2.51
CA GLN A 65 -2.44 5.19 1.12
C GLN A 65 -3.93 4.89 0.88
N GLY A 66 -4.62 4.25 1.82
CA GLY A 66 -6.07 4.02 1.73
C GLY A 66 -6.89 5.32 1.72
N MET A 67 -6.49 6.31 2.53
CA MET A 67 -7.16 7.63 2.56
C MET A 67 -7.06 8.38 1.23
N ALA A 68 -5.94 8.26 0.51
CA ALA A 68 -5.79 8.91 -0.80
C ALA A 68 -6.86 8.44 -1.81
N GLY A 69 -7.20 7.15 -1.79
CA GLY A 69 -8.28 6.60 -2.63
C GLY A 69 -9.66 7.12 -2.23
N MET A 70 -9.91 7.31 -0.94
CA MET A 70 -11.16 7.92 -0.45
C MET A 70 -11.29 9.36 -0.95
N PHE A 71 -10.21 10.14 -0.88
CA PHE A 71 -10.18 11.50 -1.40
C PHE A 71 -10.48 11.54 -2.91
N ALA A 72 -9.91 10.62 -3.69
CA ALA A 72 -10.18 10.51 -5.13
C ALA A 72 -11.66 10.17 -5.42
N ALA A 73 -12.26 9.25 -4.67
CA ALA A 73 -13.67 8.89 -4.83
C ALA A 73 -14.61 10.06 -4.47
N LEU A 74 -14.30 10.82 -3.42
CA LEU A 74 -15.05 12.03 -3.06
C LEU A 74 -14.90 13.12 -4.12
N ALA A 75 -13.69 13.34 -4.63
CA ALA A 75 -13.45 14.28 -5.73
C ALA A 75 -14.28 13.90 -6.98
N MET A 76 -14.41 12.60 -7.28
CA MET A 76 -15.27 12.08 -8.35
C MET A 76 -16.74 12.42 -8.14
N ILE A 77 -17.28 12.17 -6.95
CA ILE A 77 -18.69 12.47 -6.65
C ILE A 77 -18.94 13.99 -6.72
N LEU A 78 -18.06 14.79 -6.12
CA LEU A 78 -18.15 16.25 -6.12
C LEU A 78 -18.08 16.82 -7.54
N SER A 79 -17.16 16.31 -8.36
CA SER A 79 -17.03 16.66 -9.77
C SER A 79 -18.29 16.32 -10.58
N MET A 80 -18.92 15.17 -10.32
CA MET A 80 -20.15 14.79 -11.00
C MET A 80 -21.37 15.61 -10.56
N SER A 81 -21.34 16.16 -9.34
CA SER A 81 -22.39 17.02 -8.78
C SER A 81 -22.24 18.51 -9.08
N SER A 82 -21.03 18.99 -9.39
CA SER A 82 -20.75 20.42 -9.49
C SER A 82 -21.38 21.09 -10.72
N GLY A 83 -21.74 20.31 -11.74
CA GLY A 83 -22.23 20.84 -13.03
C GLY A 83 -21.19 21.71 -13.76
N ALA A 84 -19.93 21.70 -13.31
CA ALA A 84 -18.85 22.46 -13.91
C ALA A 84 -18.49 21.90 -15.29
N ASP A 85 -17.92 22.76 -16.13
CA ASP A 85 -17.41 22.36 -17.43
C ASP A 85 -16.26 21.35 -17.29
N ILE A 86 -16.08 20.53 -18.34
CA ILE A 86 -15.12 19.42 -18.35
C ILE A 86 -13.69 19.93 -18.13
N GLU A 87 -13.37 21.13 -18.61
CA GLU A 87 -12.05 21.74 -18.49
C GLU A 87 -11.75 22.14 -17.03
N THR A 88 -12.67 22.84 -16.36
CA THR A 88 -12.56 23.19 -14.93
C THR A 88 -12.44 21.94 -14.05
N VAL A 89 -13.22 20.90 -14.34
CA VAL A 89 -13.12 19.61 -13.66
C VAL A 89 -11.74 18.99 -13.85
N ALA A 90 -11.24 18.91 -15.10
CA ALA A 90 -9.94 18.34 -15.41
C ALA A 90 -8.80 19.10 -14.72
N LEU A 91 -8.87 20.44 -14.70
CA LEU A 91 -7.91 21.27 -13.97
C LEU A 91 -7.93 20.96 -12.47
N GLY A 92 -9.10 20.79 -11.87
CA GLY A 92 -9.23 20.37 -10.47
C GLY A 92 -8.45 19.08 -10.20
N TYR A 93 -8.64 18.05 -11.03
CA TYR A 93 -7.95 16.77 -10.88
C TYR A 93 -6.44 16.83 -11.01
N PHE A 94 -5.88 17.74 -11.80
CA PHE A 94 -4.43 17.87 -11.94
C PHE A 94 -3.80 18.86 -10.94
N ILE A 95 -4.54 19.90 -10.51
CA ILE A 95 -4.06 20.86 -9.52
C ILE A 95 -4.06 20.25 -8.11
N THR A 96 -5.06 19.45 -7.75
CA THR A 96 -5.10 18.87 -6.40
C THR A 96 -3.87 18.00 -6.05
N PRO A 97 -3.38 17.10 -6.94
CA PRO A 97 -2.12 16.41 -6.73
C PRO A 97 -0.89 17.33 -6.68
N CYS A 98 -0.88 18.48 -7.36
CA CYS A 98 0.20 19.47 -7.22
C CYS A 98 0.30 19.98 -5.79
N VAL A 99 -0.84 20.33 -5.19
CA VAL A 99 -0.90 20.80 -3.78
C VAL A 99 -0.45 19.68 -2.85
N GLY A 100 -1.02 18.48 -2.99
CA GLY A 100 -0.68 17.32 -2.14
C GLY A 100 0.80 16.92 -2.25
N THR A 101 1.37 16.96 -3.45
CA THR A 101 2.79 16.64 -3.68
C THR A 101 3.70 17.73 -3.10
N SER A 102 3.31 19.00 -3.19
CA SER A 102 4.06 20.12 -2.59
C SER A 102 4.12 20.01 -1.07
N ILE A 103 2.98 19.72 -0.43
CA ILE A 103 2.92 19.44 1.01
C ILE A 103 3.80 18.23 1.35
N SER A 104 3.72 17.16 0.56
CA SER A 104 4.54 15.96 0.77
C SER A 104 6.04 16.23 0.66
N ILE A 105 6.47 17.10 -0.25
CA ILE A 105 7.88 17.54 -0.36
C ILE A 105 8.30 18.26 0.91
N ILE A 106 7.49 19.20 1.41
CA ILE A 106 7.78 19.93 2.65
C ILE A 106 7.89 18.96 3.82
N CYS A 107 6.92 18.05 3.98
CA CYS A 107 6.95 17.02 5.01
C CYS A 107 8.20 16.13 4.91
N TYR A 108 8.59 15.72 3.70
CA TYR A 108 9.79 14.91 3.48
C TYR A 108 11.08 15.66 3.84
N LEU A 109 11.16 16.96 3.54
CA LEU A 109 12.31 17.80 3.91
C LEU A 109 12.37 18.10 5.42
N LEU A 110 11.23 18.12 6.09
CA LEU A 110 11.15 18.29 7.55
C LEU A 110 11.47 16.99 8.30
N LEU A 111 11.26 15.82 7.69
CA LEU A 111 11.42 14.52 8.36
C LEU A 111 12.82 14.33 9.00
N PRO A 112 13.97 14.61 8.34
CA PRO A 112 15.29 14.47 8.96
C PRO A 112 15.57 15.51 10.06
N ARG A 113 14.76 16.56 10.17
CA ARG A 113 14.92 17.61 11.20
C ARG A 113 14.22 17.26 12.51
N LEU A 114 13.41 16.21 12.55
CA LEU A 114 12.75 15.76 13.76
C LEU A 114 13.72 14.91 14.59
N ASP A 115 13.89 15.24 15.87
CA ASP A 115 14.79 14.53 16.80
C ASP A 115 14.49 13.03 16.85
N PHE A 116 13.20 12.68 16.81
CA PHE A 116 12.74 11.28 16.75
C PHE A 116 13.27 10.56 15.51
N ALA A 117 13.20 11.19 14.33
CA ALA A 117 13.68 10.60 13.10
C ALA A 117 15.20 10.49 13.09
N GLN A 118 15.90 11.50 13.60
CA GLN A 118 17.35 11.45 13.75
C GLN A 118 17.79 10.31 14.67
N TYR A 119 17.06 10.04 15.75
CA TYR A 119 17.36 8.92 16.64
C TYR A 119 17.33 7.57 15.91
N TYR A 120 16.26 7.26 15.15
CA TYR A 120 16.17 5.98 14.43
C TYR A 120 17.12 5.90 13.22
N LEU A 121 17.31 7.00 12.48
CA LEU A 121 18.23 7.07 11.34
C LEU A 121 19.69 6.95 11.79
N SER A 122 20.09 7.62 12.87
CA SER A 122 21.44 7.53 13.43
C SER A 122 21.71 6.18 14.07
N LYS A 123 20.74 5.63 14.83
CA LYS A 123 20.85 4.27 15.41
C LYS A 123 21.07 3.21 14.35
N SER A 124 20.40 3.31 13.18
CA SER A 124 20.66 2.41 12.06
C SER A 124 22.06 2.55 11.47
N ASN A 125 22.60 3.78 11.38
CA ASN A 125 23.96 4.02 10.90
C ASN A 125 25.04 3.55 11.90
N THR A 126 24.75 3.63 13.21
CA THR A 126 25.64 3.15 14.27
C THR A 126 25.57 1.63 14.44
N ASN A 127 24.40 1.03 14.18
CA ASN A 127 24.19 -0.43 14.10
C ASN A 127 24.64 -1.02 12.75
N SER A 128 25.82 -0.60 12.28
CA SER A 128 26.71 -1.40 11.44
C SER A 128 26.99 -2.76 12.14
N PRO A 129 27.54 -3.79 11.49
CA PRO A 129 27.40 -5.21 11.82
C PRO A 129 27.69 -5.78 13.22
N LYS A 130 28.05 -4.94 14.17
CA LYS A 130 28.54 -5.34 15.48
C LYS A 130 27.43 -5.58 16.51
N SER A 131 26.26 -4.96 16.37
CA SER A 131 25.19 -5.07 17.40
C SER A 131 24.42 -6.40 17.34
N TYR A 132 24.14 -6.93 16.15
CA TYR A 132 23.49 -8.23 15.99
C TYR A 132 24.45 -9.39 16.26
N GLU A 133 25.74 -9.21 15.96
CA GLU A 133 26.77 -10.18 16.32
C GLU A 133 26.90 -10.34 17.84
N MET A 134 26.70 -9.27 18.60
CA MET A 134 26.73 -9.32 20.08
C MET A 134 25.51 -10.05 20.65
N GLU A 135 24.30 -9.83 20.14
CA GLU A 135 23.10 -10.58 20.60
C GLU A 135 23.14 -12.05 20.17
N THR A 136 23.50 -12.35 18.91
CA THR A 136 23.52 -13.74 18.41
C THR A 136 24.69 -14.55 18.99
N LYS A 137 25.87 -13.96 19.20
CA LYS A 137 26.98 -14.67 19.87
C LYS A 137 26.69 -14.88 21.36
N THR A 138 26.01 -13.95 22.03
CA THR A 138 25.66 -14.11 23.46
C THR A 138 24.59 -15.19 23.65
N GLU A 139 23.61 -15.31 22.75
CA GLU A 139 22.62 -16.40 22.78
C GLU A 139 23.22 -17.77 22.41
N LEU A 140 24.13 -17.84 21.43
CA LEU A 140 24.77 -19.10 21.03
C LEU A 140 25.83 -19.61 22.02
N LEU A 141 26.36 -18.76 22.89
CA LEU A 141 27.36 -19.11 23.90
C LEU A 141 26.76 -19.58 25.24
N HIS A 142 25.45 -19.44 25.46
CA HIS A 142 24.81 -19.91 26.68
C HIS A 142 23.55 -20.78 26.44
N PRO A 143 23.70 -22.04 26.01
CA PRO A 143 22.76 -23.08 26.38
C PRO A 143 23.11 -23.60 27.78
N GLY A 144 22.95 -22.76 28.81
CA GLY A 144 22.83 -23.22 30.20
C GLY A 144 24.08 -23.31 31.07
N GLU A 145 24.73 -22.18 31.40
CA GLU A 145 25.59 -22.11 32.60
C GLU A 145 25.39 -20.80 33.37
N GLU A 146 24.85 -20.92 34.59
CA GLU A 146 24.97 -19.92 35.64
C GLU A 146 26.44 -19.87 36.11
N ASN A 147 27.17 -18.76 35.90
CA ASN A 147 28.12 -18.16 36.86
C ASN A 147 29.02 -17.05 36.25
N GLY A 148 28.97 -15.86 36.85
CA GLY A 148 30.15 -15.02 37.14
C GLY A 148 30.64 -13.97 36.12
N ASP A 149 30.66 -12.71 36.58
CA ASP A 149 31.24 -11.47 35.99
C ASP A 149 32.69 -11.57 35.45
N ALA A 150 33.40 -12.66 35.73
CA ALA A 150 34.79 -12.89 35.32
C ALA A 150 34.93 -13.47 33.89
N GLY A 151 33.94 -14.24 33.40
CA GLY A 151 33.99 -14.83 32.06
C GLY A 151 33.82 -13.78 30.95
N GLN A 152 32.96 -12.80 31.19
CA GLN A 152 32.60 -11.75 30.25
C GLN A 152 33.76 -10.78 29.98
N LYS A 153 34.54 -10.43 31.03
CA LYS A 153 35.74 -9.58 30.89
C LYS A 153 36.85 -10.26 30.09
N LYS A 154 37.01 -11.58 30.19
CA LYS A 154 38.03 -12.35 29.47
C LYS A 154 37.69 -12.49 27.97
N ALA A 155 36.40 -12.65 27.65
CA ALA A 155 35.93 -12.67 26.27
C ALA A 155 36.09 -11.30 25.56
N VAL A 156 35.82 -10.20 26.27
CA VAL A 156 36.01 -8.84 25.74
C VAL A 156 37.49 -8.53 25.45
N LEU A 157 38.42 -9.04 26.25
CA LEU A 157 39.86 -8.85 26.04
C LEU A 157 40.36 -9.58 24.78
N LEU A 158 39.94 -10.82 24.57
CA LEU A 158 40.33 -11.63 23.41
C LEU A 158 39.76 -11.09 22.09
N LEU A 159 38.56 -10.50 22.13
CA LEU A 159 37.97 -9.82 20.97
C LEU A 159 38.77 -8.56 20.60
N LYS A 160 39.28 -7.83 21.59
CA LYS A 160 40.07 -6.61 21.40
C LYS A 160 41.46 -6.89 20.79
N GLU A 161 42.05 -8.04 21.11
CA GLU A 161 43.30 -8.51 20.48
C GLU A 161 43.08 -8.98 19.04
N THR A 162 41.90 -9.55 18.75
CA THR A 162 41.56 -10.00 17.39
C THR A 162 41.28 -8.83 16.45
N GLU A 163 40.72 -7.72 16.95
CA GLU A 163 40.50 -6.49 16.16
C GLU A 163 41.79 -5.72 15.82
N ALA A 164 42.91 -5.99 16.51
CA ALA A 164 44.22 -5.39 16.22
C ALA A 164 44.93 -6.04 15.02
N GLY A 165 44.51 -7.24 14.62
CA GLY A 165 44.93 -7.88 13.37
C GLY A 165 43.91 -7.56 12.28
N GLY A 166 44.27 -6.68 11.33
CA GLY A 166 43.37 -6.23 10.27
C GLY A 166 42.74 -7.41 9.51
N VAL A 167 41.43 -7.59 9.69
CA VAL A 167 40.60 -8.48 8.87
C VAL A 167 39.89 -7.60 7.85
N GLU A 168 40.16 -7.86 6.58
CA GLU A 168 39.46 -7.25 5.44
C GLU A 168 37.94 -7.42 5.61
N GLU A 169 37.19 -6.32 5.44
CA GLU A 169 35.72 -6.32 5.46
C GLU A 169 35.18 -7.21 4.33
N GLU A 170 34.90 -8.47 4.65
CA GLU A 170 34.20 -9.37 3.76
C GLU A 170 32.73 -8.92 3.68
N LYS A 171 32.39 -8.22 2.59
CA LYS A 171 31.05 -7.71 2.29
C LYS A 171 30.09 -8.89 2.08
N ARG A 172 29.57 -9.48 3.16
CA ARG A 172 28.63 -10.61 3.12
C ARG A 172 27.37 -10.22 2.38
N THR A 173 27.22 -10.71 1.15
CA THR A 173 25.98 -10.62 0.39
C THR A 173 25.00 -11.62 0.97
N VAL A 174 24.00 -11.15 1.72
CA VAL A 174 22.87 -11.99 2.13
C VAL A 174 22.19 -12.51 0.85
N SER A 175 22.07 -13.83 0.72
CA SER A 175 21.47 -14.44 -0.47
C SER A 175 19.99 -14.02 -0.59
N ILE A 176 19.65 -13.37 -1.70
CA ILE A 176 18.28 -12.92 -2.04
C ILE A 176 17.30 -14.09 -1.98
N CYS A 177 17.74 -15.29 -2.37
CA CYS A 177 16.92 -16.49 -2.37
C CYS A 177 16.50 -16.91 -0.95
N THR A 178 17.38 -16.72 0.04
CA THR A 178 17.06 -16.96 1.46
C THR A 178 16.00 -15.99 1.97
N ILE A 179 16.10 -14.71 1.60
CA ILE A 179 15.10 -13.69 1.96
C ILE A 179 13.76 -14.03 1.31
N LEU A 180 13.76 -14.35 0.01
CA LEU A 180 12.55 -14.69 -0.74
C LEU A 180 11.83 -15.90 -0.13
N ARG A 181 12.59 -16.94 0.26
CA ARG A 181 12.05 -18.11 0.94
C ARG A 181 11.42 -17.75 2.30
N LYS A 182 12.00 -16.80 3.02
CA LYS A 182 11.49 -16.33 4.33
C LYS A 182 10.19 -15.53 4.20
N ILE A 183 10.03 -14.73 3.14
CA ILE A 183 8.84 -13.87 2.95
C ILE A 183 7.78 -14.44 2.02
N TRP A 184 7.99 -15.64 1.46
CA TRP A 184 7.15 -16.21 0.39
C TRP A 184 5.67 -16.24 0.76
N VAL A 185 5.32 -16.65 1.99
CA VAL A 185 3.92 -16.74 2.46
C VAL A 185 3.25 -15.36 2.42
N MET A 186 3.97 -14.32 2.84
CA MET A 186 3.50 -12.93 2.81
C MET A 186 3.36 -12.40 1.39
N ALA A 187 4.34 -12.68 0.54
CA ALA A 187 4.32 -12.30 -0.87
C ALA A 187 3.13 -12.95 -1.61
N VAL A 188 2.91 -14.25 -1.43
CA VAL A 188 1.78 -14.97 -2.06
C VAL A 188 0.44 -14.43 -1.56
N THR A 189 0.31 -14.12 -0.26
CA THR A 189 -0.91 -13.52 0.31
C THR A 189 -1.24 -12.21 -0.39
N ILE A 190 -0.25 -11.33 -0.58
CA ILE A 190 -0.42 -10.05 -1.26
C ILE A 190 -0.79 -10.25 -2.73
N VAL A 191 -0.10 -11.14 -3.44
CA VAL A 191 -0.34 -11.43 -4.86
C VAL A 191 -1.75 -11.98 -5.07
N ILE A 192 -2.21 -12.91 -4.24
CA ILE A 192 -3.59 -13.43 -4.31
C ILE A 192 -4.58 -12.31 -4.02
N THR A 193 -4.35 -11.53 -2.97
CA THR A 193 -5.25 -10.45 -2.57
C THR A 193 -5.41 -9.42 -3.69
N PHE A 194 -4.32 -8.89 -4.23
CA PHE A 194 -4.36 -7.96 -5.35
C PHE A 194 -4.87 -8.59 -6.64
N GLY A 195 -4.49 -9.84 -6.94
CA GLY A 195 -4.95 -10.55 -8.13
C GLY A 195 -6.48 -10.68 -8.16
N VAL A 196 -7.09 -11.12 -7.06
CA VAL A 196 -8.55 -11.16 -6.92
C VAL A 196 -9.13 -9.76 -6.99
N THR A 197 -8.54 -8.79 -6.29
CA THR A 197 -9.04 -7.41 -6.27
C THR A 197 -9.08 -6.77 -7.64
N LEU A 198 -7.99 -6.86 -8.40
CA LEU A 198 -7.88 -6.29 -9.75
C LEU A 198 -8.78 -7.01 -10.77
N SER A 199 -9.07 -8.30 -10.56
CA SER A 199 -9.98 -9.05 -11.43
C SER A 199 -11.44 -8.62 -11.29
N VAL A 200 -11.84 -8.18 -10.09
CA VAL A 200 -13.23 -7.83 -9.78
C VAL A 200 -13.45 -6.32 -9.81
N PHE A 201 -12.57 -5.56 -9.13
CA PHE A 201 -12.68 -4.11 -8.99
C PHE A 201 -11.66 -3.37 -9.89
N PRO A 202 -12.07 -2.39 -10.70
CA PRO A 202 -13.46 -1.99 -10.98
C PRO A 202 -14.11 -2.79 -12.13
N ALA A 203 -13.41 -3.73 -12.77
CA ALA A 203 -13.81 -4.31 -14.06
C ALA A 203 -15.20 -4.97 -14.08
N ILE A 204 -15.52 -5.77 -13.06
CA ILE A 204 -16.83 -6.42 -12.89
C ILE A 204 -17.76 -5.49 -12.12
N THR A 205 -17.28 -4.91 -11.03
CA THR A 205 -18.12 -4.13 -10.10
C THR A 205 -18.67 -2.85 -10.71
N ALA A 206 -17.94 -2.17 -11.59
CA ALA A 206 -18.42 -0.96 -12.26
C ALA A 206 -19.46 -1.25 -13.36
N LYS A 207 -19.64 -2.51 -13.75
CA LYS A 207 -20.72 -2.92 -14.66
C LYS A 207 -22.01 -3.28 -13.92
N VAL A 208 -21.97 -3.37 -12.59
CA VAL A 208 -23.17 -3.62 -11.79
C VAL A 208 -24.04 -2.37 -11.83
N GLY A 209 -25.30 -2.53 -12.23
CA GLY A 209 -26.30 -1.46 -12.28
C GLY A 209 -27.26 -1.55 -11.11
N THR A 210 -27.80 -0.39 -10.71
CA THR A 210 -28.89 -0.33 -9.75
C THR A 210 -30.17 -0.97 -10.31
N HIS A 211 -30.91 -1.64 -9.44
CA HIS A 211 -32.27 -2.10 -9.73
C HIS A 211 -33.26 -0.94 -9.84
N ILE A 212 -33.03 0.18 -9.14
CA ILE A 212 -33.95 1.33 -9.10
C ILE A 212 -33.72 2.21 -10.33
N GLN A 213 -34.23 1.76 -11.48
CA GLN A 213 -34.04 2.44 -12.76
C GLN A 213 -34.84 3.76 -12.88
N ASP A 214 -35.93 3.90 -12.11
CA ASP A 214 -36.82 5.07 -12.17
C ASP A 214 -36.17 6.37 -11.69
N ASN A 215 -35.06 6.28 -10.95
CA ASN A 215 -34.33 7.43 -10.45
C ASN A 215 -33.03 7.65 -11.25
N ALA A 216 -33.12 8.49 -12.28
CA ALA A 216 -31.99 8.84 -13.15
C ALA A 216 -30.78 9.41 -12.37
N SER A 217 -31.03 10.18 -11.31
CA SER A 217 -29.97 10.71 -10.45
C SER A 217 -29.26 9.59 -9.70
N TRP A 218 -30.00 8.65 -9.11
CA TRP A 218 -29.40 7.51 -8.39
C TRP A 218 -28.57 6.63 -9.32
N ASN A 219 -29.07 6.34 -10.53
CA ASN A 219 -28.35 5.54 -11.52
C ASN A 219 -26.97 6.17 -11.86
N LYS A 220 -26.91 7.50 -12.01
CA LYS A 220 -25.66 8.23 -12.24
C LYS A 220 -24.65 8.09 -11.08
N PHE A 221 -25.12 8.13 -9.84
CA PHE A 221 -24.25 8.12 -8.65
C PHE A 221 -24.02 6.73 -8.04
N PHE A 222 -24.76 5.71 -8.47
CA PHE A 222 -24.66 4.35 -7.93
C PHE A 222 -23.23 3.81 -7.94
N ASN A 223 -22.56 3.83 -9.09
CA ASN A 223 -21.17 3.35 -9.20
C ASN A 223 -20.17 4.20 -8.40
N PRO A 224 -20.13 5.54 -8.55
CA PRO A 224 -19.29 6.40 -7.73
C PRO A 224 -19.43 6.16 -6.22
N VAL A 225 -20.65 5.97 -5.73
CA VAL A 225 -20.94 5.77 -4.30
C VAL A 225 -20.70 4.32 -3.90
N CYS A 226 -21.46 3.38 -4.45
CA CYS A 226 -21.50 1.99 -4.00
C CYS A 226 -20.26 1.18 -4.42
N CYS A 227 -19.61 1.54 -5.53
CA CYS A 227 -18.37 0.89 -5.96
C CYS A 227 -17.16 1.66 -5.45
N PHE A 228 -16.94 2.91 -5.89
CA PHE A 228 -15.68 3.60 -5.59
C PHE A 228 -15.58 4.11 -4.15
N LEU A 229 -16.58 4.83 -3.64
CA LEU A 229 -16.52 5.40 -2.30
C LEU A 229 -16.53 4.32 -1.22
N ILE A 230 -17.48 3.38 -1.27
CA ILE A 230 -17.54 2.27 -0.30
C ILE A 230 -16.25 1.46 -0.33
N PHE A 231 -15.72 1.11 -1.52
CA PHE A 231 -14.48 0.36 -1.60
C PHE A 231 -13.33 1.08 -0.90
N ASN A 232 -13.12 2.36 -1.20
CA ASN A 232 -11.99 3.10 -0.63
C ASN A 232 -12.16 3.38 0.87
N VAL A 233 -13.37 3.66 1.37
CA VAL A 233 -13.62 3.84 2.80
C VAL A 233 -13.38 2.54 3.56
N MET A 234 -13.90 1.43 3.04
CA MET A 234 -13.80 0.13 3.69
C MET A 234 -12.40 -0.46 3.60
N ASP A 235 -11.68 -0.25 2.49
CA ASP A 235 -10.25 -0.58 2.37
C ASP A 235 -9.44 0.17 3.42
N TRP A 236 -9.66 1.49 3.57
CA TRP A 236 -9.00 2.28 4.60
C TRP A 236 -9.29 1.76 6.02
N ILE A 237 -10.53 1.38 6.33
CA ILE A 237 -10.88 0.76 7.61
C ILE A 237 -10.13 -0.55 7.80
N GLY A 238 -10.10 -1.42 6.78
CA GLY A 238 -9.36 -2.68 6.80
C GLY A 238 -7.87 -2.50 7.06
N ARG A 239 -7.24 -1.53 6.39
CA ARG A 239 -5.83 -1.18 6.61
C ARG A 239 -5.56 -0.61 8.00
N SER A 240 -6.51 0.15 8.53
CA SER A 240 -6.38 0.76 9.87
C SER A 240 -6.58 -0.27 10.97
N LEU A 241 -7.36 -1.33 10.72
CA LEU A 241 -7.58 -2.41 11.67
C LEU A 241 -6.30 -3.19 11.99
N THR A 242 -5.35 -3.28 11.05
CA THR A 242 -4.05 -3.94 11.30
C THR A 242 -3.18 -3.19 12.31
N SER A 243 -3.51 -1.94 12.63
CA SER A 243 -2.85 -1.21 13.73
C SER A 243 -3.28 -1.72 15.12
N LYS A 244 -4.49 -2.28 15.24
CA LYS A 244 -5.04 -2.80 16.51
C LYS A 244 -4.97 -4.32 16.61
N THR A 245 -5.12 -5.03 15.49
CA THR A 245 -5.21 -6.49 15.45
C THR A 245 -4.32 -7.03 14.35
N LEU A 246 -3.31 -7.82 14.73
CA LEU A 246 -2.36 -8.46 13.81
C LEU A 246 -2.62 -9.98 13.78
N TRP A 247 -3.79 -10.35 13.26
CA TRP A 247 -4.19 -11.75 13.15
C TRP A 247 -4.57 -12.11 11.71
N PRO A 248 -4.15 -13.23 11.11
CA PRO A 248 -3.32 -14.29 11.69
C PRO A 248 -1.87 -13.84 11.95
N GLY A 249 -1.20 -14.50 12.90
CA GLY A 249 0.20 -14.20 13.25
C GLY A 249 1.20 -14.55 12.13
N PRO A 250 2.47 -14.12 12.27
CA PRO A 250 3.50 -14.21 11.22
C PRO A 250 3.80 -15.65 10.75
N ASP A 251 3.69 -16.64 11.63
CA ASP A 251 3.96 -18.06 11.30
C ASP A 251 2.70 -18.81 10.82
N CYS A 252 1.56 -18.13 10.71
CA CYS A 252 0.32 -18.77 10.32
C CYS A 252 0.29 -19.06 8.81
N MET A 253 0.57 -20.31 8.45
CA MET A 253 0.53 -20.79 7.06
C MET A 253 -0.88 -20.75 6.42
N TYR A 254 -1.94 -20.52 7.20
CA TYR A 254 -3.30 -20.38 6.67
C TYR A 254 -3.62 -18.99 6.10
N THR A 255 -2.72 -18.00 6.26
CA THR A 255 -2.93 -16.64 5.76
C THR A 255 -3.20 -16.56 4.25
N PRO A 256 -2.45 -17.27 3.38
CA PRO A 256 -2.74 -17.32 1.95
C PRO A 256 -4.07 -18.03 1.63
N LEU A 257 -4.45 -19.04 2.42
CA LEU A 257 -5.74 -19.74 2.25
C LEU A 257 -6.91 -18.79 2.56
N LEU A 258 -6.77 -17.96 3.60
CA LEU A 258 -7.76 -16.95 3.94
C LEU A 258 -7.81 -15.81 2.91
N ALA A 259 -6.67 -15.44 2.31
CA ALA A 259 -6.68 -14.55 1.15
C ALA A 259 -7.33 -15.21 -0.08
N ALA A 260 -7.13 -16.51 -0.28
CA ALA A 260 -7.74 -17.27 -1.39
C ALA A 260 -9.26 -17.42 -1.22
N SER A 261 -9.81 -17.40 0.00
CA SER A 261 -11.26 -17.40 0.18
C SER A 261 -11.93 -16.20 -0.50
N ARG A 262 -11.19 -15.12 -0.80
CA ARG A 262 -11.68 -13.96 -1.57
C ARG A 262 -12.12 -14.33 -2.99
N PHE A 263 -11.67 -15.45 -3.56
CA PHE A 263 -12.16 -15.91 -4.87
C PHE A 263 -13.69 -16.10 -4.90
N ILE A 264 -14.33 -16.34 -3.73
CA ILE A 264 -15.80 -16.41 -3.65
C ILE A 264 -16.49 -15.10 -4.04
N PHE A 265 -15.82 -13.95 -3.92
CA PHE A 265 -16.40 -12.67 -4.31
C PHE A 265 -16.58 -12.55 -5.83
N VAL A 266 -15.76 -13.24 -6.63
CA VAL A 266 -15.87 -13.21 -8.11
C VAL A 266 -17.27 -13.66 -8.56
N PRO A 267 -17.75 -14.89 -8.24
CA PRO A 267 -19.09 -15.30 -8.61
C PRO A 267 -20.18 -14.47 -7.90
N LEU A 268 -19.97 -14.04 -6.64
CA LEU A 268 -20.96 -13.21 -5.94
C LEU A 268 -21.24 -11.90 -6.68
N PHE A 269 -20.21 -11.18 -7.13
CA PHE A 269 -20.36 -9.97 -7.93
C PHE A 269 -20.88 -10.27 -9.35
N MET A 270 -20.49 -11.39 -9.95
CA MET A 270 -21.06 -11.82 -11.24
C MET A 270 -22.54 -12.20 -11.12
N PHE A 271 -23.06 -12.58 -9.95
CA PHE A 271 -24.49 -12.85 -9.74
C PHE A 271 -25.32 -11.62 -9.34
N CYS A 272 -24.68 -10.47 -9.09
CA CYS A 272 -25.36 -9.16 -8.94
C CYS A 272 -25.98 -8.70 -10.26
N ASN A 273 -26.67 -7.56 -10.28
CA ASN A 273 -27.32 -7.04 -11.48
C ASN A 273 -26.31 -6.42 -12.48
N ILE A 274 -25.78 -7.18 -13.44
CA ILE A 274 -24.94 -6.65 -14.54
C ILE A 274 -25.75 -6.68 -15.84
N GLY A 275 -25.82 -5.56 -16.55
CA GLY A 275 -26.48 -5.47 -17.86
C GLY A 275 -25.76 -6.25 -18.97
N ASP A 276 -26.48 -6.59 -20.05
CA ASP A 276 -25.98 -7.34 -21.21
C ASP A 276 -25.37 -8.73 -20.90
N ARG A 277 -26.23 -9.70 -20.56
CA ARG A 277 -25.83 -11.10 -20.36
C ARG A 277 -26.55 -12.02 -21.33
N GLN A 278 -25.81 -12.98 -21.90
CA GLN A 278 -26.40 -14.03 -22.75
C GLN A 278 -26.63 -15.37 -22.01
N TYR A 279 -25.89 -15.66 -20.92
CA TYR A 279 -25.89 -17.02 -20.31
C TYR A 279 -25.97 -17.10 -18.78
N LEU A 280 -25.88 -15.99 -18.04
CA LEU A 280 -25.81 -15.96 -16.56
C LEU A 280 -27.06 -15.32 -15.94
N THR A 281 -27.80 -16.08 -15.13
CA THR A 281 -28.98 -15.58 -14.38
C THR A 281 -28.58 -14.67 -13.22
N THR A 282 -29.32 -13.58 -13.03
CA THR A 282 -29.16 -12.68 -11.87
C THR A 282 -29.82 -13.31 -10.65
N PHE A 283 -29.03 -13.60 -9.60
CA PHE A 283 -29.56 -14.13 -8.35
C PHE A 283 -29.79 -13.03 -7.31
N PHE A 284 -28.90 -12.03 -7.28
CA PHE A 284 -28.96 -10.92 -6.34
C PHE A 284 -29.50 -9.67 -7.04
N TYR A 285 -30.83 -9.51 -7.01
CA TYR A 285 -31.52 -8.42 -7.69
C TYR A 285 -31.52 -7.11 -6.88
N ASN A 286 -31.48 -7.19 -5.55
CA ASN A 286 -31.47 -6.01 -4.68
C ASN A 286 -30.04 -5.43 -4.52
N ASP A 287 -29.90 -4.12 -4.74
CA ASP A 287 -28.66 -3.34 -4.57
C ASP A 287 -27.97 -3.55 -3.22
N ALA A 288 -28.74 -3.86 -2.17
CA ALA A 288 -28.20 -4.13 -0.83
C ALA A 288 -27.17 -5.27 -0.82
N TRP A 289 -27.37 -6.31 -1.63
CA TRP A 289 -26.42 -7.43 -1.73
C TRP A 289 -25.09 -6.98 -2.30
N PHE A 290 -25.10 -6.17 -3.36
CA PHE A 290 -23.89 -5.61 -3.94
C PHE A 290 -23.12 -4.78 -2.91
N ILE A 291 -23.81 -3.95 -2.14
CA ILE A 291 -23.20 -3.11 -1.09
C ILE A 291 -22.58 -3.98 0.01
N ILE A 292 -23.28 -5.01 0.49
CA ILE A 292 -22.76 -5.94 1.52
C ILE A 292 -21.50 -6.64 1.01
N PHE A 293 -21.52 -7.18 -0.21
CA PHE A 293 -20.36 -7.83 -0.79
C PHE A 293 -19.20 -6.85 -0.97
N MET A 294 -19.47 -5.62 -1.40
CA MET A 294 -18.45 -4.57 -1.54
C MET A 294 -17.81 -4.24 -0.19
N ILE A 295 -18.60 -4.10 0.88
CA ILE A 295 -18.07 -3.82 2.23
C ILE A 295 -17.12 -4.94 2.66
N LEU A 296 -17.57 -6.20 2.61
CA LEU A 296 -16.76 -7.35 3.05
C LEU A 296 -15.50 -7.52 2.19
N PHE A 297 -15.64 -7.37 0.88
CA PHE A 297 -14.53 -7.49 -0.07
C PHE A 297 -13.44 -6.44 0.15
N SER A 298 -13.86 -5.21 0.46
CA SER A 298 -12.97 -4.06 0.61
C SER A 298 -12.28 -4.04 1.97
N ILE A 299 -13.01 -4.31 3.07
CA ILE A 299 -12.40 -4.45 4.40
C ILE A 299 -11.33 -5.54 4.37
N SER A 300 -11.67 -6.71 3.80
CA SER A 300 -10.70 -7.80 3.70
C SER A 300 -9.53 -7.46 2.76
N ASN A 301 -9.72 -6.60 1.75
CA ASN A 301 -8.62 -6.17 0.88
C ASN A 301 -7.60 -5.36 1.69
N GLY A 302 -8.08 -4.33 2.37
CA GLY A 302 -7.21 -3.46 3.18
C GLY A 302 -6.50 -4.25 4.26
N TYR A 303 -7.19 -5.19 4.89
CA TYR A 303 -6.61 -6.02 5.94
C TYR A 303 -5.51 -6.96 5.42
N PHE A 304 -5.76 -7.74 4.36
CA PHE A 304 -4.78 -8.70 3.82
C PHE A 304 -3.63 -8.07 3.04
N VAL A 305 -3.78 -6.83 2.55
CA VAL A 305 -2.66 -6.04 2.03
C VAL A 305 -1.80 -5.51 3.16
N SER A 306 -2.41 -5.02 4.24
CA SER A 306 -1.67 -4.39 5.33
C SER A 306 -1.01 -5.37 6.30
N LEU A 307 -1.62 -6.53 6.54
CA LEU A 307 -1.15 -7.50 7.52
C LEU A 307 0.28 -7.99 7.19
N PRO A 308 0.60 -8.46 5.97
CA PRO A 308 1.95 -8.94 5.64
C PRO A 308 2.99 -7.82 5.66
N MET A 309 2.60 -6.61 5.27
CA MET A 309 3.49 -5.43 5.30
C MET A 309 3.83 -5.02 6.73
N CYS A 310 2.89 -5.19 7.66
CA CYS A 310 3.16 -4.98 9.08
C CYS A 310 4.02 -6.12 9.62
N LEU A 311 3.72 -7.38 9.32
CA LEU A 311 4.40 -8.56 9.87
C LEU A 311 5.77 -8.88 9.23
N ALA A 312 6.19 -8.13 8.21
CA ALA A 312 7.45 -8.36 7.52
C ALA A 312 8.65 -8.30 8.49
N PRO A 313 9.56 -9.29 8.45
CA PRO A 313 10.79 -9.25 9.25
C PRO A 313 11.65 -8.07 8.79
N LYS A 314 12.23 -7.37 9.77
CA LYS A 314 13.16 -6.27 9.56
C LYS A 314 14.58 -6.74 9.41
#